data_AF-A0A396IT84-F1
#
_entry.id   AF-A0A396IT84-F1
#
_cell.length_a   1.000
_cell.length_b   1.000
_cell.length_c   1.000
_cell.angle_alpha   90.00
_cell.angle_beta   90.00
_cell.angle_gamma   90.00
#
_symmetry.space_group_name_H-M   'P 1'
#
loop_
_entity.id
_entity.type
_entity.pdbx_description
1 polymer ?
#
loop_
_entity_poly.entity_id
_entity_poly.type
_entity_poly.pdbx_seq_one_letter_code
_entity_poly.pdbx_strand_id
1 'polypeptide(L)'
;MLNAHIIKFQTFDYACHFLSACSRILGLEYESKRGQIWIKYFGRTIFFKILHVGINMGRIQSTLNHLSNSKKVRELSKQFKGQKLIIGFDDLDMFKGVSLKLLAFERLFIWFPTLQGKLVSLQIINPPRSDGWHVEKAKEQAYMISKGIHERFGFLGYKDVVIIEGYVPFHVKEA
;
A
#
# COMPACT_ATOMS: atom_id res chain seq x y z
N MET A 1 22.66 14.16 1.14
CA MET A 1 21.47 14.67 1.86
C MET A 1 21.75 15.94 2.67
N LEU A 2 22.89 16.07 3.35
CA LEU A 2 23.25 17.25 4.16
C LEU A 2 23.59 18.53 3.36
N ASN A 3 23.31 18.56 2.07
CA ASN A 3 23.43 19.77 1.26
C ASN A 3 22.12 20.58 1.19
N ALA A 4 21.07 20.12 1.88
CA ALA A 4 19.79 20.80 1.96
C ALA A 4 19.72 21.75 3.16
N HIS A 5 18.84 22.75 3.10
CA HIS A 5 18.53 23.64 4.23
C HIS A 5 17.58 23.00 5.24
N ILE A 6 16.65 22.17 4.74
CA ILE A 6 15.65 21.49 5.56
C ILE A 6 15.52 20.05 5.06
N ILE A 7 15.58 19.10 5.98
CA ILE A 7 15.30 17.68 5.74
C ILE A 7 14.02 17.32 6.47
N LYS A 8 13.12 16.61 5.78
CA LYS A 8 11.78 16.28 6.28
C LYS A 8 11.63 14.77 6.33
N PHE A 9 11.05 14.27 7.42
CA PHE A 9 10.75 12.85 7.62
C PHE A 9 9.27 12.64 7.88
N GLN A 10 8.75 11.49 7.44
CA GLN A 10 7.37 11.08 7.69
C GLN A 10 7.13 10.79 9.17
N THR A 11 8.11 10.23 9.88
CA THR A 11 8.00 9.87 11.30
C THR A 11 9.21 10.37 12.07
N PHE A 12 9.03 10.52 13.39
CA PHE A 12 10.12 10.89 14.28
C PHE A 12 11.23 9.83 14.29
N ASP A 13 10.87 8.54 14.27
CA ASP A 13 11.84 7.45 14.29
C ASP A 13 12.80 7.49 13.10
N TYR A 14 12.30 7.81 11.90
CA TYR A 14 13.16 7.96 10.72
C TYR A 14 14.13 9.13 10.88
N ALA A 15 13.70 10.24 11.47
CA ALA A 15 14.58 11.35 11.78
C ALA A 15 15.64 10.96 12.82
N CYS A 16 15.26 10.26 13.89
CA CYS A 16 16.18 9.78 14.91
C CYS A 16 17.24 8.84 14.36
N HIS A 17 16.86 7.88 13.51
CA HIS A 17 17.82 6.99 12.85
C HIS A 17 18.79 7.77 11.96
N PHE A 18 18.29 8.75 11.21
CA PHE A 18 19.14 9.59 10.36
C PHE A 18 20.10 10.48 11.17
N LEU A 19 19.63 11.10 12.25
CA LEU A 19 20.45 11.92 13.15
C LEU A 19 21.50 11.08 13.87
N SER A 20 21.14 9.87 14.31
CA SER A 20 22.08 8.91 14.88
C SER A 20 23.16 8.52 13.87
N ALA A 21 22.81 8.31 12.59
CA ALA A 21 23.78 8.05 11.55
C ALA A 21 24.71 9.26 11.32
N CYS A 22 24.18 10.49 11.31
CA CYS A 22 25.00 11.71 11.22
C CYS A 22 25.98 11.82 12.39
N SER A 23 25.53 11.52 13.61
CA SER A 23 26.38 11.54 14.80
C SER A 23 27.45 10.46 14.76
N ARG A 24 27.09 9.21 14.46
CA ARG A 24 28.00 8.06 14.52
C ARG A 24 28.99 8.00 13.36
N ILE A 25 28.56 8.39 12.16
CA ILE A 25 29.38 8.26 10.94
C ILE A 25 30.16 9.54 10.67
N LEU A 26 29.56 10.70 10.91
CA LEU A 26 30.14 12.00 10.55
C LEU A 26 30.59 12.82 11.78
N GLY A 27 30.38 12.33 13.00
CA GLY A 27 30.73 13.05 14.22
C GLY A 27 29.89 14.31 14.45
N LEU A 28 28.72 14.42 13.81
CA LEU A 28 27.88 15.62 13.91
C LEU A 28 26.95 15.56 15.11
N GLU A 29 27.02 16.58 15.97
CA GLU A 29 26.06 16.77 17.04
C GLU A 29 24.78 17.42 16.51
N TYR A 30 23.64 16.96 17.01
CA TYR A 30 22.36 17.59 16.76
C TYR A 30 21.90 18.34 18.00
N GLU A 31 21.30 19.50 17.77
CA GLU A 31 20.73 20.34 18.81
C GLU A 31 19.20 20.28 18.70
N SER A 32 18.52 20.34 19.84
CA SER A 32 17.06 20.40 19.93
C SER A 32 16.64 21.51 20.89
N LYS A 33 15.88 22.49 20.41
CA LYS A 33 15.37 23.60 21.22
C LYS A 33 13.99 24.03 20.73
N ARG A 34 13.04 24.19 21.66
CA ARG A 34 11.66 24.66 21.37
C ARG A 34 10.99 23.86 20.23
N GLY A 35 11.20 22.54 20.19
CA GLY A 35 10.61 21.66 19.17
C GLY A 35 11.26 21.74 17.78
N GLN A 36 12.38 22.46 17.65
CA GLN A 36 13.19 22.46 16.43
C GLN A 36 14.42 21.60 16.64
N ILE A 37 14.77 20.81 15.63
CA ILE A 37 15.96 19.97 15.62
C ILE A 37 16.84 20.43 14.47
N TRP A 38 18.14 20.60 14.70
CA TRP A 38 19.09 20.98 13.65
C TRP A 38 20.47 20.39 13.89
N ILE A 39 21.27 20.35 12.83
CA ILE A 39 22.71 20.07 12.91
C ILE A 39 23.49 21.20 12.24
N LYS A 40 24.74 21.41 12.68
CA LYS A 40 25.68 22.29 12.00
C LYS A 40 26.61 21.46 11.12
N TYR A 41 26.70 21.81 9.84
CA TYR A 41 27.52 21.09 8.87
C TYR A 41 28.16 22.05 7.87
N PHE A 42 29.50 22.09 7.82
CA PHE A 42 30.28 23.03 6.98
C PHE A 42 29.78 24.48 7.07
N GLY A 43 29.64 25.01 8.29
CA GLY A 43 29.18 26.38 8.52
C GLY A 43 27.70 26.64 8.25
N ARG A 44 26.91 25.61 7.88
CA ARG A 44 25.47 25.73 7.63
C ARG A 44 24.66 25.08 8.73
N THR A 45 23.48 25.62 8.99
CA THR A 45 22.49 25.00 9.86
C THR A 45 21.46 24.28 9.00
N ILE A 46 21.29 22.98 9.25
CA ILE A 46 20.33 22.13 8.55
C ILE A 46 19.21 21.79 9.52
N PHE A 47 17.99 22.18 9.20
CA PHE A 47 16.83 21.91 10.06
C PHE A 47 16.15 20.59 9.72
N PHE A 48 15.63 19.93 10.74
CA PHE A 48 14.87 18.69 10.63
C PHE A 48 13.43 18.95 11.04
N LYS A 49 12.49 18.45 10.23
CA LYS A 49 11.06 18.53 10.54
C LYS A 49 10.37 17.19 10.33
N ILE A 50 9.48 16.85 11.25
CA ILE A 50 8.57 15.71 11.09
C ILE A 50 7.31 16.24 10.43
N LEU A 51 7.02 15.76 9.23
CA LEU A 51 5.87 16.18 8.44
C LEU A 51 5.24 14.94 7.81
N HIS A 52 4.07 14.58 8.33
CA HIS A 52 3.28 13.50 7.80
C HIS A 52 2.63 13.93 6.47
N VAL A 53 2.89 13.19 5.40
CA VAL A 53 2.09 13.26 4.19
C VAL A 53 0.67 12.83 4.53
N GLY A 54 -0.29 13.71 4.28
CA GLY A 54 -1.71 13.47 4.46
C GLY A 54 -2.46 13.39 3.13
N ILE A 55 -3.76 13.11 3.23
CA ILE A 55 -4.70 13.07 2.10
C ILE A 55 -5.68 14.24 2.19
N ASN A 56 -6.09 14.77 1.03
CA ASN A 56 -7.13 15.80 0.99
C ASN A 56 -8.52 15.15 0.97
N MET A 57 -9.18 15.13 2.12
CA MET A 57 -10.50 14.51 2.28
C MET A 57 -11.58 15.18 1.42
N GLY A 58 -11.52 16.51 1.22
CA GLY A 58 -12.47 17.23 0.38
C GLY A 58 -12.42 16.76 -1.08
N ARG A 59 -11.21 16.56 -1.62
CA ARG A 59 -11.02 16.02 -2.98
C ARG A 59 -11.49 14.57 -3.13
N ILE A 60 -11.31 13.76 -2.10
CA ILE A 60 -11.81 12.38 -2.10
C ILE A 60 -13.34 12.39 -2.10
N GLN A 61 -13.96 13.18 -1.22
CA GLN A 61 -15.42 13.27 -1.12
C GLN A 61 -16.05 13.77 -2.42
N SER A 62 -15.48 14.79 -3.06
CA SER A 62 -15.98 15.29 -4.34
C SER A 62 -15.93 14.21 -5.42
N THR A 63 -14.84 13.44 -5.47
CA THR A 63 -14.67 12.36 -6.45
C THR A 63 -15.65 11.21 -6.20
N LEU A 64 -15.89 10.84 -4.95
CA LEU A 64 -16.87 9.81 -4.58
C LEU A 64 -18.30 10.19 -4.98
N ASN A 65 -18.68 11.47 -4.80
CA ASN A 65 -20.01 11.94 -5.16
C ASN A 65 -20.26 11.78 -6.68
N HIS A 66 -19.26 12.05 -7.51
CA HIS A 66 -19.36 11.82 -8.97
C HIS A 66 -19.38 10.33 -9.35
N LEU A 67 -18.57 9.50 -8.70
CA LEU A 67 -18.39 8.08 -9.07
C LEU A 67 -19.45 7.13 -8.48
N SER A 68 -20.24 7.60 -7.53
CA SER A 68 -21.25 6.81 -6.80
C SER A 68 -22.27 6.09 -7.71
N ASN A 69 -22.43 6.54 -8.97
CA ASN A 69 -23.27 5.92 -9.99
C ASN A 69 -22.53 5.31 -11.18
N SER A 70 -21.19 5.26 -11.15
CA SER A 70 -20.40 4.86 -12.31
C SER A 70 -20.75 3.44 -12.78
N LYS A 71 -20.75 3.28 -14.11
CA LYS A 71 -21.02 2.00 -14.78
C LYS A 71 -20.16 0.85 -14.23
N LYS A 72 -18.89 1.14 -13.93
CA LYS A 72 -17.91 0.19 -13.37
C LYS A 72 -18.32 -0.34 -11.99
N VAL A 73 -18.80 0.53 -11.11
CA VAL A 73 -19.29 0.12 -9.78
C VAL A 73 -20.51 -0.80 -9.94
N ARG A 74 -21.45 -0.45 -10.82
CA ARG A 74 -22.63 -1.29 -11.10
C ARG A 74 -22.25 -2.66 -11.66
N GLU A 75 -21.26 -2.73 -12.54
CA GLU A 75 -20.74 -3.98 -13.08
C GLU A 75 -20.12 -4.87 -12.00
N LEU A 76 -19.25 -4.31 -11.14
CA LEU A 76 -18.66 -5.03 -10.02
C LEU A 76 -19.71 -5.49 -9.02
N SER A 77 -20.69 -4.65 -8.68
CA SER A 77 -21.80 -5.03 -7.79
C SER A 77 -22.66 -6.16 -8.37
N LYS A 78 -22.87 -6.19 -9.69
CA LYS A 78 -23.57 -7.29 -10.36
C LYS A 78 -22.73 -8.56 -10.36
N GLN A 79 -21.44 -8.45 -10.68
CA GLN A 79 -20.51 -9.58 -10.78
C GLN A 79 -20.38 -10.33 -9.45
N PHE A 80 -20.30 -9.60 -8.34
CA PHE A 80 -20.11 -10.19 -7.00
C PHE A 80 -21.40 -10.17 -6.16
N LYS A 81 -22.56 -10.15 -6.81
CA LYS A 81 -23.86 -10.12 -6.12
C LYS A 81 -24.00 -11.32 -5.18
N GLY A 82 -24.38 -11.05 -3.93
CA GLY A 82 -24.54 -12.08 -2.90
C GLY A 82 -23.24 -12.53 -2.23
N GLN A 83 -22.10 -11.97 -2.64
CA GLN A 83 -20.79 -12.22 -2.04
C GLN A 83 -20.28 -10.97 -1.33
N LYS A 84 -19.50 -11.16 -0.27
CA LYS A 84 -18.74 -10.10 0.40
C LYS A 84 -17.38 -9.95 -0.27
N LEU A 85 -16.90 -8.72 -0.41
CA LEU A 85 -15.61 -8.42 -1.02
C LEU A 85 -14.62 -7.91 0.04
N ILE A 86 -13.42 -8.47 0.05
CA ILE A 86 -12.23 -7.89 0.71
C ILE A 86 -11.37 -7.32 -0.40
N ILE A 87 -11.24 -6.00 -0.45
CA ILE A 87 -10.50 -5.31 -1.51
C ILE A 87 -9.14 -4.87 -0.98
N GLY A 88 -8.08 -5.27 -1.68
CA GLY A 88 -6.73 -4.75 -1.49
C GLY A 88 -6.32 -3.87 -2.67
N PHE A 89 -5.58 -2.80 -2.40
CA PHE A 89 -5.05 -1.91 -3.42
C PHE A 89 -3.59 -1.60 -3.11
N ASP A 90 -2.68 -2.17 -3.88
CA ASP A 90 -1.25 -2.13 -3.60
C ASP A 90 -0.43 -2.00 -4.87
N ASP A 91 0.81 -1.57 -4.74
CA ASP A 91 1.77 -1.65 -5.83
C ASP A 91 2.40 -3.06 -5.84
N LEU A 92 2.81 -3.55 -7.01
CA LEU A 92 3.52 -4.83 -7.09
C LEU A 92 4.93 -4.73 -6.49
N ASP A 93 5.03 -4.98 -5.19
CA ASP A 93 6.27 -4.82 -4.42
C ASP A 93 6.26 -5.74 -3.19
N MET A 94 7.40 -6.37 -2.88
CA MET A 94 7.55 -7.30 -1.77
C MET A 94 7.23 -6.70 -0.40
N PHE A 95 7.38 -5.39 -0.24
CA PHE A 95 7.12 -4.67 1.01
C PHE A 95 5.65 -4.30 1.21
N LYS A 96 4.80 -4.51 0.19
CA LYS A 96 3.35 -4.25 0.27
C LYS A 96 2.56 -5.40 0.89
N GLY A 97 3.20 -6.56 1.08
CA GLY A 97 2.59 -7.66 1.82
C GLY A 97 1.38 -8.29 1.17
N VAL A 98 1.24 -8.22 -0.16
CA VAL A 98 0.14 -8.86 -0.91
C VAL A 98 0.07 -10.35 -0.60
N SER A 99 1.21 -11.05 -0.65
CA SER A 99 1.32 -12.46 -0.30
C SER A 99 0.84 -12.75 1.12
N LEU A 100 1.15 -11.87 2.09
CA LEU A 100 0.71 -12.05 3.49
C LEU A 100 -0.80 -11.89 3.64
N LYS A 101 -1.41 -10.96 2.90
CA LYS A 101 -2.88 -10.82 2.86
C LYS A 101 -3.56 -12.06 2.28
N LEU A 102 -3.00 -12.65 1.24
CA LEU A 102 -3.52 -13.89 0.66
C LEU A 102 -3.38 -15.08 1.62
N LEU A 103 -2.25 -15.22 2.32
CA LEU A 103 -2.09 -16.24 3.36
C LEU A 103 -3.06 -16.04 4.54
N ALA A 104 -3.32 -14.79 4.93
CA ALA A 104 -4.34 -14.48 5.93
C ALA A 104 -5.74 -14.86 5.44
N PHE A 105 -6.04 -14.63 4.15
CA PHE A 105 -7.29 -15.03 3.53
C PHE A 105 -7.45 -16.55 3.47
N GLU A 106 -6.38 -17.29 3.17
CA GLU A 106 -6.37 -18.75 3.24
C GLU A 106 -6.71 -19.25 4.66
N ARG A 107 -6.05 -18.68 5.68
CA ARG A 107 -6.33 -19.00 7.09
C ARG A 107 -7.76 -18.68 7.49
N LEU A 108 -8.34 -17.61 6.95
CA LEU A 108 -9.72 -17.24 7.20
C LEU A 108 -10.69 -18.36 6.75
N PHE A 109 -10.46 -19.01 5.61
CA PHE A 109 -11.29 -20.14 5.19
C PHE A 109 -11.10 -21.39 6.05
N ILE A 110 -9.89 -21.62 6.57
CA ILE A 110 -9.64 -22.73 7.51
C ILE A 110 -10.42 -22.53 8.80
N TRP A 111 -10.42 -21.32 9.35
CA TRP A 111 -11.13 -21.01 10.60
C TRP A 111 -12.63 -20.86 10.43
N PHE A 112 -13.07 -20.37 9.27
CA PHE A 112 -14.48 -20.14 8.97
C PHE A 112 -14.88 -20.73 7.62
N PRO A 113 -15.04 -22.07 7.53
CA PRO A 113 -15.44 -22.73 6.29
C PRO A 113 -16.77 -22.23 5.72
N THR A 114 -17.65 -21.68 6.58
CA THR A 114 -18.95 -21.11 6.19
C THR A 114 -18.88 -19.88 5.27
N LEU A 115 -17.68 -19.29 5.11
CA LEU A 115 -17.39 -18.16 4.22
C LEU A 115 -17.05 -18.60 2.78
N GLN A 116 -16.75 -19.88 2.55
CA GLN A 116 -16.49 -20.42 1.22
C GLN A 116 -17.70 -20.19 0.32
N GLY A 117 -17.48 -19.70 -0.91
CA GLY A 117 -18.54 -19.33 -1.84
C GLY A 117 -19.26 -18.01 -1.54
N LYS A 118 -18.99 -17.38 -0.37
CA LYS A 118 -19.63 -16.13 0.07
C LYS A 118 -18.66 -14.96 0.18
N LEU A 119 -17.36 -15.19 0.13
CA LEU A 119 -16.33 -14.17 0.38
C LEU A 119 -15.28 -14.20 -0.72
N VAL A 120 -15.00 -13.06 -1.33
CA VAL A 120 -14.00 -12.92 -2.39
C VAL A 120 -12.93 -11.93 -1.98
N SER A 121 -11.67 -12.29 -2.22
CA SER A 121 -10.52 -11.40 -2.11
C SER A 121 -10.22 -10.77 -3.47
N LEU A 122 -10.47 -9.48 -3.62
CA LEU A 122 -10.15 -8.71 -4.81
C LEU A 122 -8.85 -7.91 -4.57
N GLN A 123 -7.75 -8.31 -5.19
CA GLN A 123 -6.46 -7.62 -5.09
C GLN A 123 -6.20 -6.83 -6.37
N ILE A 124 -6.26 -5.51 -6.27
CA ILE A 124 -5.91 -4.60 -7.36
C ILE A 124 -4.44 -4.23 -7.17
N ILE A 125 -3.62 -4.58 -8.16
CA ILE A 125 -2.17 -4.43 -8.09
C ILE A 125 -1.73 -3.45 -9.17
N ASN A 126 -1.22 -2.29 -8.77
CA ASN A 126 -0.62 -1.35 -9.69
C ASN A 126 0.72 -1.90 -10.20
N PRO A 127 1.11 -1.52 -11.44
CA PRO A 127 2.45 -1.80 -11.94
C PRO A 127 3.52 -1.32 -10.96
N PRO A 128 4.66 -2.02 -10.89
CA PRO A 128 5.77 -1.64 -10.04
C PRO A 128 6.29 -0.24 -10.41
N ARG A 129 6.82 0.50 -9.43
CA ARG A 129 7.44 1.82 -9.68
C ARG A 129 8.88 1.72 -10.20
N SER A 130 9.45 0.52 -10.14
CA SER A 130 10.81 0.20 -10.57
C SER A 130 10.90 -1.30 -10.87
N ASP A 131 11.68 -1.65 -11.88
CA ASP A 131 11.92 -3.06 -12.21
C ASP A 131 12.95 -3.69 -11.27
N GLY A 132 12.82 -4.99 -11.04
CA GLY A 132 13.79 -5.75 -10.26
C GLY A 132 13.29 -7.15 -9.90
N TRP A 133 14.23 -8.05 -9.60
CA TRP A 133 13.91 -9.45 -9.27
C TRP A 133 12.93 -9.60 -8.09
N HIS A 134 12.93 -8.64 -7.17
CA HIS A 134 12.00 -8.60 -6.04
C HIS A 134 10.55 -8.45 -6.47
N VAL A 135 10.29 -7.72 -7.55
CA VAL A 135 8.94 -7.50 -8.10
C VAL A 135 8.43 -8.80 -8.72
N GLU A 136 9.26 -9.44 -9.56
CA GLU A 136 8.91 -10.72 -10.19
C GLU A 136 8.63 -11.79 -9.13
N LYS A 137 9.50 -11.88 -8.12
CA LYS A 137 9.30 -12.82 -7.00
C LYS A 137 8.02 -12.52 -6.21
N ALA A 138 7.70 -11.25 -5.97
CA ALA A 138 6.46 -10.89 -5.28
C ALA A 138 5.22 -11.28 -6.10
N LYS A 139 5.29 -11.12 -7.43
CA LYS A 139 4.26 -11.54 -8.38
C LYS A 139 4.07 -13.06 -8.36
N GLU A 140 5.14 -13.81 -8.62
CA GLU A 140 5.12 -15.27 -8.60
C GLU A 140 4.53 -15.80 -7.29
N GLN A 141 4.98 -15.25 -6.16
CA GLN A 141 4.48 -15.68 -4.85
C GLN A 141 2.99 -15.40 -4.68
N ALA A 142 2.50 -14.23 -5.09
CA ALA A 142 1.08 -13.89 -4.99
C ALA A 142 0.21 -14.82 -5.84
N TYR A 143 0.62 -15.09 -7.09
CA TYR A 143 -0.10 -16.01 -7.98
C TYR A 143 -0.06 -17.46 -7.50
N MET A 144 1.08 -17.93 -6.99
CA MET A 144 1.20 -19.28 -6.42
C MET A 144 0.29 -19.47 -5.21
N ILE A 145 0.24 -18.50 -4.29
CA ILE A 145 -0.68 -18.56 -3.14
C ILE A 145 -2.13 -18.52 -3.61
N SER A 146 -2.47 -17.61 -4.53
CA SER A 146 -3.82 -17.51 -5.10
C SER A 146 -4.27 -18.84 -5.72
N LYS A 147 -3.37 -19.51 -6.46
CA LYS A 147 -3.66 -20.81 -7.07
C LYS A 147 -3.89 -21.87 -6.00
N GLY A 148 -3.04 -21.93 -4.97
CA GLY A 148 -3.20 -22.88 -3.86
C GLY A 148 -4.51 -22.69 -3.09
N ILE A 149 -4.96 -21.45 -2.89
CA ILE A 149 -6.26 -21.17 -2.26
C ILE A 149 -7.40 -21.71 -3.15
N HIS A 150 -7.35 -21.43 -4.46
CA HIS A 150 -8.38 -21.90 -5.38
C HIS A 150 -8.41 -23.43 -5.48
N GLU A 151 -7.25 -24.10 -5.49
CA GLU A 151 -7.19 -25.57 -5.51
C GLU A 151 -7.79 -26.20 -4.24
N ARG A 152 -7.69 -25.52 -3.08
CA ARG A 152 -8.18 -26.03 -1.80
C ARG A 152 -9.64 -25.67 -1.51
N PHE A 153 -10.08 -24.47 -1.90
CA PHE A 153 -11.37 -23.90 -1.50
C PHE A 153 -12.23 -23.43 -2.69
N GLY A 154 -11.68 -23.44 -3.90
CA GLY A 154 -12.41 -23.10 -5.11
C GLY A 154 -13.35 -24.21 -5.58
N PHE A 155 -14.29 -23.83 -6.42
CA PHE A 155 -15.17 -24.75 -7.16
C PHE A 155 -15.67 -24.05 -8.43
N LEU A 156 -16.27 -24.81 -9.35
CA LEU A 156 -16.69 -24.29 -10.64
C LEU A 156 -17.65 -23.09 -10.49
N GLY A 157 -17.29 -21.96 -11.11
CA GLY A 157 -18.08 -20.73 -11.07
C GLY A 157 -17.78 -19.80 -9.89
N TYR A 158 -16.96 -20.21 -8.92
CA TYR A 158 -16.54 -19.38 -7.80
C TYR A 158 -15.10 -18.89 -7.97
N LYS A 159 -14.89 -17.59 -7.75
CA LYS A 159 -13.59 -16.93 -7.80
C LYS A 159 -13.24 -16.39 -6.41
N ASP A 160 -12.61 -17.22 -5.58
CA ASP A 160 -12.17 -16.90 -4.22
C ASP A 160 -11.14 -15.76 -4.18
N VAL A 161 -10.17 -15.76 -5.10
CA VAL A 161 -9.19 -14.68 -5.26
C VAL A 161 -9.25 -14.15 -6.69
N VAL A 162 -9.34 -12.82 -6.81
CA VAL A 162 -9.30 -12.11 -8.09
C VAL A 162 -8.16 -11.10 -8.04
N ILE A 163 -7.16 -11.28 -8.90
CA ILE A 163 -6.05 -10.33 -9.05
C ILE A 163 -6.29 -9.51 -10.31
N ILE A 164 -6.30 -8.19 -10.18
CA ILE A 164 -6.38 -7.25 -11.29
C ILE A 164 -5.07 -6.47 -11.34
N GLU A 165 -4.28 -6.73 -12.37
CA GLU A 165 -3.09 -5.93 -12.67
C GLU A 165 -3.47 -4.74 -13.54
N GLY A 166 -3.06 -3.54 -13.13
CA GLY A 166 -3.24 -2.35 -13.95
C GLY A 166 -3.42 -1.08 -13.14
N TYR A 167 -3.12 0.04 -13.77
CA TYR A 167 -3.34 1.35 -13.18
C TYR A 167 -4.85 1.63 -13.08
N VAL A 168 -5.36 1.76 -11.86
CA VAL A 168 -6.71 2.28 -11.67
C VAL A 168 -6.61 3.80 -11.51
N PRO A 169 -7.07 4.59 -12.49
CA PRO A 169 -6.98 6.03 -12.40
C PRO A 169 -7.87 6.54 -11.26
N PHE A 170 -7.35 7.53 -10.51
CA PHE A 170 -8.12 8.26 -9.49
C PHE A 170 -9.38 8.94 -10.06
N HIS A 171 -9.40 9.17 -11.37
CA HIS A 171 -10.55 9.66 -12.11
C HIS A 171 -10.86 8.68 -13.23
N VAL A 172 -11.92 7.89 -13.08
CA VAL A 172 -12.54 7.25 -14.23
C VAL A 172 -13.25 8.37 -14.98
N LYS A 173 -12.67 8.86 -16.09
CA LYS A 173 -13.42 9.71 -17.01
C LYS A 173 -14.55 8.86 -17.57
N GLU A 174 -15.79 9.18 -17.21
CA GLU A 174 -16.95 8.69 -17.94
C GLU A 174 -16.86 9.29 -19.35
N ALA A 175 -16.80 8.42 -20.36
CA ALA A 175 -16.98 8.78 -21.75
C ALA A 175 -18.47 8.64 -22.11
#